data_AF-A0A7K0VZR2-F1
#
_entry.id   AF-A0A7K0VZR2-F1
#
_cell.length_a   1.000
_cell.length_b   1.000
_cell.length_c   1.000
_cell.angle_alpha   90.00
_cell.angle_beta   90.00
_cell.angle_gamma   90.00
#
_symmetry.space_group_name_H-M   'P 1'
#
loop_
_entity.id
_entity.type
_entity.pdbx_description
1 polymer ?
#
loop_
_entity_poly.entity_id
_entity_poly.type
_entity_poly.pdbx_seq_one_letter_code
_entity_poly.pdbx_strand_id
1 'polypeptide(L)'
;MITVVIDGFEVSVPKGTLVIRAAEQLGIQIPRFCDHPLLDPVGACRQCLVDIEINGRAFPKPQASCTIPVEPGMIVKTQLTSAVADKAQKGVMELLLINHPLDCPVCDKGGECPLQNQALSSG
;
A
#
# COMPACT_ATOMS: atom_id res chain seq x y z
N MET A 1 -18.65 -4.92 12.95
CA MET A 1 -17.36 -4.21 12.94
C MET A 1 -16.26 -5.24 13.20
N ILE A 2 -15.11 -5.08 12.56
CA ILE A 2 -13.88 -5.85 12.79
C ILE A 2 -12.84 -4.85 13.29
N THR A 3 -12.18 -5.16 14.41
CA THR A 3 -11.08 -4.35 14.93
C THR A 3 -9.76 -4.97 14.52
N VAL A 4 -8.86 -4.15 14.00
CA VAL A 4 -7.49 -4.52 13.61
C VAL A 4 -6.51 -3.49 14.13
N VAL A 5 -5.23 -3.86 14.23
CA VAL A 5 -4.14 -2.96 14.59
C VAL A 5 -3.34 -2.63 13.33
N ILE A 6 -3.14 -1.35 13.03
CA ILE A 6 -2.32 -0.89 11.91
C ILE A 6 -1.26 0.07 12.48
N ASP A 7 0.02 -0.28 12.33
CA ASP A 7 1.15 0.51 12.84
C ASP A 7 1.06 0.85 14.35
N GLY A 8 0.45 -0.04 15.12
CA GLY A 8 0.23 0.12 16.57
C GLY A 8 -1.05 0.87 16.95
N PHE A 9 -1.81 1.37 15.98
CA PHE A 9 -3.09 2.03 16.20
C PHE A 9 -4.26 1.08 15.93
N GLU A 10 -5.24 1.06 16.83
CA GLU A 10 -6.47 0.28 16.64
C GLU A 10 -7.47 1.03 15.75
N VAL A 11 -8.11 0.30 14.83
CA VAL A 11 -9.20 0.80 14.01
C VAL A 11 -10.31 -0.25 13.88
N SER A 12 -11.56 0.19 13.98
CA SER A 12 -12.74 -0.65 13.79
C SER A 12 -13.45 -0.30 12.49
N VAL A 13 -13.59 -1.27 11.59
CA VAL A 13 -14.21 -1.06 10.27
C VAL A 13 -15.31 -2.09 9.97
N PRO A 14 -16.20 -1.86 9.01
CA PRO A 14 -17.15 -2.87 8.54
C PRO A 14 -16.46 -4.15 8.04
N LYS A 15 -17.17 -5.28 8.10
CA LYS A 15 -16.66 -6.54 7.53
C LYS A 15 -16.53 -6.38 6.01
N GLY A 16 -15.43 -6.87 5.44
CA GLY A 16 -15.14 -6.77 4.01
C GLY A 16 -14.40 -5.49 3.61
N THR A 17 -14.17 -4.55 4.53
CA THR A 17 -13.29 -3.41 4.27
C THR A 17 -11.87 -3.89 3.99
N LEU A 18 -11.24 -3.35 2.94
CA LEU A 18 -9.86 -3.70 2.57
C LEU A 18 -8.85 -3.06 3.52
N VAL A 19 -7.68 -3.68 3.68
CA VAL A 19 -6.60 -3.18 4.55
C VAL A 19 -6.22 -1.74 4.18
N ILE A 20 -6.11 -1.43 2.89
CA ILE A 20 -5.77 -0.06 2.44
C ILE A 20 -6.82 0.98 2.87
N ARG A 21 -8.10 0.59 2.90
CA ARG A 21 -9.21 1.46 3.32
C ARG A 21 -9.27 1.62 4.83
N ALA A 22 -8.89 0.59 5.58
CA ALA A 22 -8.76 0.68 7.03
C ALA A 22 -7.61 1.62 7.43
N ALA A 23 -6.46 1.55 6.74
CA ALA A 23 -5.34 2.46 6.96
C ALA A 23 -5.69 3.92 6.68
N GLU A 24 -6.48 4.20 5.64
CA GLU A 24 -6.96 5.55 5.31
C GLU A 24 -7.78 6.19 6.42
N GLN A 25 -8.56 5.42 7.19
CA GLN A 25 -9.34 5.95 8.31
C GLN A 25 -8.45 6.44 9.46
N LEU A 26 -7.21 5.95 9.53
CA LEU A 26 -6.17 6.41 10.46
C LEU A 26 -5.32 7.55 9.88
N GLY A 27 -5.60 7.98 8.65
CA GLY A 27 -4.77 8.94 7.92
C GLY A 27 -3.44 8.36 7.40
N ILE A 28 -3.26 7.04 7.48
CA ILE A 28 -2.05 6.37 6.99
C ILE A 28 -2.20 6.14 5.49
N GLN A 29 -1.34 6.79 4.71
CA GLN A 29 -1.30 6.59 3.26
C GLN A 29 -0.34 5.46 2.90
N ILE A 30 -0.90 4.38 2.35
CA ILE A 30 -0.13 3.31 1.71
C ILE A 30 0.04 3.67 0.22
N PRO A 31 1.27 3.72 -0.32
CA PRO A 31 1.54 4.01 -1.72
C PRO A 31 0.78 3.08 -2.68
N ARG A 32 0.33 3.62 -3.83
CA ARG A 32 -0.51 2.89 -4.80
C ARG A 32 -0.50 3.55 -6.17
N PHE A 33 -0.80 2.75 -7.20
CA PHE A 33 -1.07 3.23 -8.55
C PHE A 33 -2.38 2.68 -9.14
N CYS A 34 -2.62 1.38 -9.04
CA CYS A 34 -3.77 0.74 -9.68
C CYS A 34 -5.04 0.67 -8.82
N ASP A 35 -4.98 1.12 -7.56
CA ASP A 35 -6.11 1.08 -6.63
C ASP A 35 -6.86 2.42 -6.66
N HIS A 36 -8.19 2.35 -6.73
CA HIS A 36 -9.09 3.50 -6.68
C HIS A 36 -10.39 3.13 -5.95
N PRO A 37 -10.93 3.97 -5.05
CA PRO A 37 -12.10 3.62 -4.23
C PRO A 37 -13.37 3.28 -5.03
N LEU A 38 -13.48 3.82 -6.24
CA LEU A 38 -14.64 3.64 -7.13
C LEU A 38 -14.45 2.51 -8.17
N LEU A 39 -13.35 1.77 -8.10
CA LEU A 39 -13.04 0.68 -9.03
C LEU A 39 -12.83 -0.63 -8.25
N ASP A 40 -13.04 -1.75 -8.93
CA ASP A 40 -12.77 -3.05 -8.34
C ASP A 40 -11.27 -3.27 -8.08
N PRO A 41 -10.89 -3.95 -6.99
CA PRO A 41 -9.50 -4.24 -6.68
C PRO A 41 -8.81 -5.10 -7.73
N VAL A 42 -7.62 -4.67 -8.18
CA VAL A 42 -6.82 -5.39 -9.19
C VAL A 42 -5.52 -5.97 -8.62
N GLY A 43 -4.83 -5.22 -7.75
CA GLY A 43 -3.54 -5.66 -7.17
C GLY A 43 -2.37 -5.75 -8.16
N ALA A 44 -2.47 -5.11 -9.34
CA ALA A 44 -1.48 -5.23 -10.41
C ALA A 44 -0.15 -4.51 -10.11
N CYS A 45 -0.19 -3.27 -9.61
CA CYS A 45 1.02 -2.44 -9.48
C CYS A 45 1.97 -2.87 -8.37
N ARG A 46 1.50 -3.65 -7.39
CA ARG A 46 2.26 -4.08 -6.19
C ARG A 46 2.88 -2.95 -5.34
N GLN A 47 2.55 -1.68 -5.58
CA GLN A 47 3.08 -0.56 -4.78
C GLN A 47 2.52 -0.52 -3.34
N CYS A 48 1.39 -1.19 -3.09
CA CYS A 48 0.68 -1.16 -1.80
C CYS A 48 1.03 -2.32 -0.85
N LEU A 49 2.23 -2.88 -0.98
CA LEU A 49 2.66 -4.02 -0.19
C LEU A 49 2.85 -3.65 1.29
N VAL A 50 2.27 -4.46 2.18
CA VAL A 50 2.36 -4.32 3.64
C VAL A 50 2.63 -5.67 4.29
N ASP A 51 3.18 -5.67 5.49
CA ASP A 51 3.28 -6.89 6.28
C ASP A 51 2.00 -7.12 7.08
N ILE A 52 1.56 -8.37 7.10
CA ILE A 52 0.35 -8.78 7.80
C ILE A 52 0.70 -9.96 8.69
N GLU A 53 0.21 -9.89 9.92
CA GLU A 53 0.19 -10.97 10.89
C GLU A 53 -1.27 -11.21 11.32
N ILE A 54 -1.68 -12.47 11.44
CA ILE A 54 -3.01 -12.82 11.97
C ILE A 54 -2.81 -13.85 13.08
N ASN A 55 -3.30 -13.54 14.28
CA ASN A 55 -3.23 -14.44 15.44
C ASN A 55 -1.82 -14.98 15.73
N GLY A 56 -0.79 -14.14 15.67
CA GLY A 56 0.60 -14.52 15.93
C GLY A 56 1.33 -15.17 14.74
N ARG A 57 0.68 -15.31 13.58
CA ARG A 57 1.27 -15.90 12.37
C ARG A 57 1.42 -14.86 11.28
N ALA A 58 2.67 -14.53 10.96
CA ALA A 58 3.01 -13.65 9.84
C ALA A 58 2.82 -14.37 8.50
N PHE A 59 2.37 -13.62 7.49
CA PHE A 59 2.44 -14.09 6.11
C PHE A 59 3.92 -14.22 5.67
N PRO A 60 4.26 -15.21 4.82
CA PRO A 60 5.65 -15.45 4.42
C PRO A 60 6.21 -14.36 3.48
N LYS A 61 5.36 -13.49 2.94
CA LYS A 61 5.70 -12.39 2.04
C LYS A 61 4.81 -11.19 2.33
N PRO A 62 5.24 -9.95 2.02
CA PRO A 62 4.35 -8.79 2.02
C PRO A 62 3.14 -9.02 1.13
N GLN A 63 2.01 -8.47 1.56
CA GLN A 63 0.71 -8.66 0.93
C GLN A 63 0.20 -7.35 0.33
N ALA A 64 -0.55 -7.46 -0.77
CA ALA A 64 -1.16 -6.29 -1.42
C ALA A 64 -2.37 -5.81 -0.59
N SER A 65 -2.22 -4.67 0.10
CA SER A 65 -3.26 -4.12 0.98
C SER A 65 -4.56 -3.76 0.26
N CYS A 66 -4.51 -3.50 -1.05
CA CYS A 66 -5.71 -3.17 -1.84
C CYS A 66 -6.59 -4.38 -2.18
N THR A 67 -6.13 -5.62 -1.99
CA THR A 67 -6.91 -6.82 -2.35
C THR A 67 -7.29 -7.68 -1.15
N ILE A 68 -6.80 -7.36 0.05
CA ILE A 68 -7.03 -8.16 1.24
C ILE A 68 -8.05 -7.47 2.15
N PRO A 69 -9.18 -8.13 2.49
CA PRO A 69 -10.11 -7.64 3.50
C PRO A 69 -9.52 -7.80 4.90
N VAL A 70 -9.89 -6.91 5.82
CA VAL A 70 -9.51 -7.04 7.23
C VAL A 70 -10.15 -8.26 7.87
N GLU A 71 -9.42 -8.90 8.78
CA GLU A 71 -9.89 -10.05 9.56
C GLU A 71 -9.62 -9.86 11.06
N PRO A 72 -10.41 -10.49 11.96
CA PRO A 72 -10.16 -10.41 13.39
C PRO A 72 -8.78 -10.93 13.77
N GLY A 73 -8.11 -10.23 14.70
CA GLY A 73 -6.76 -10.59 15.15
C GLY A 73 -5.66 -10.23 14.15
N MET A 74 -5.98 -9.42 13.14
CA MET A 74 -5.03 -8.92 12.15
C MET A 74 -4.22 -7.74 12.70
N ILE A 75 -2.91 -7.81 12.54
CA ILE A 75 -1.94 -6.75 12.80
C ILE A 75 -1.24 -6.44 11.48
N VAL A 76 -1.32 -5.19 11.04
CA VAL A 76 -0.72 -4.69 9.81
C VAL A 76 0.43 -3.76 10.14
N LYS A 77 1.56 -3.95 9.46
CA LYS A 77 2.70 -3.03 9.50
C LYS A 77 2.91 -2.48 8.10
N THR A 78 2.74 -1.17 7.93
CA THR A 78 2.94 -0.48 6.66
C THR A 78 4.42 -0.17 6.43
N GLN A 79 4.75 0.53 5.35
CA GLN A 79 6.11 1.01 5.10
C GLN A 79 6.65 1.92 6.22
N LEU A 80 5.78 2.51 7.03
CA LEU A 80 6.17 3.37 8.14
C LEU A 80 6.83 2.58 9.29
N THR A 81 6.43 1.32 9.48
CA THR A 81 6.88 0.51 10.63
C THR A 81 7.50 -0.83 10.24
N SER A 82 7.40 -1.25 8.98
CA SER A 82 8.07 -2.43 8.43
C SER A 82 9.13 -2.06 7.40
N ALA A 83 10.38 -2.38 7.72
CA ALA A 83 11.50 -2.29 6.77
C ALA A 83 11.36 -3.25 5.57
N VAL A 84 10.62 -4.36 5.73
CA VAL A 84 10.37 -5.31 4.63
C VAL A 84 9.37 -4.71 3.65
N ALA A 85 8.29 -4.10 4.16
CA ALA A 85 7.32 -3.39 3.34
C ALA A 85 7.95 -2.18 2.62
N ASP A 86 8.72 -1.35 3.33
CA ASP A 86 9.45 -0.22 2.74
C ASP A 86 10.40 -0.67 1.61
N LYS A 87 11.22 -1.69 1.88
CA LYS A 87 12.13 -2.24 0.86
C LYS A 87 11.38 -2.81 -0.34
N ALA A 88 10.25 -3.48 -0.13
CA ALA A 88 9.45 -4.03 -1.22
C ALA A 88 8.87 -2.91 -2.10
N GLN A 89 8.38 -1.82 -1.51
CA GLN A 89 7.83 -0.68 -2.23
C GLN A 89 8.90 0.06 -3.05
N LYS A 90 10.12 0.23 -2.51
CA LYS A 90 11.27 0.77 -3.25
C LYS A 90 11.66 -0.11 -4.43
N GLY A 91 11.71 -1.43 -4.22
CA GLY A 91 11.98 -2.38 -5.31
C GLY A 91 10.91 -2.36 -6.40
N VAL A 92 9.63 -2.17 -6.04
CA VAL A 92 8.56 -1.97 -7.02
C VAL A 92 8.77 -0.66 -7.80
N MET A 93 9.15 0.42 -7.12
CA MET A 93 9.46 1.70 -7.79
C MET A 93 10.60 1.55 -8.79
N GLU A 94 11.69 0.88 -8.41
CA GLU A 94 12.81 0.57 -9.32
C GLU A 94 12.33 -0.19 -10.57
N LEU A 95 11.48 -1.21 -10.38
CA LEU A 95 10.93 -1.99 -11.49
C LEU A 95 9.94 -1.20 -12.37
N LEU A 96 9.23 -0.22 -11.80
CA LEU A 96 8.36 0.66 -12.58
C LEU A 96 9.19 1.64 -13.42
N LEU A 97 10.30 2.14 -12.88
CA LEU A 97 11.13 3.15 -13.54
C LEU A 97 12.13 2.57 -14.55
N ILE A 98 12.53 1.29 -14.43
CA ILE A 98 13.56 0.67 -15.28
C ILE A 98 13.27 0.81 -16.79
N ASN A 99 11.99 0.75 -17.18
CA ASN A 99 11.55 0.88 -18.56
C ASN A 99 10.68 2.15 -18.78
N HIS A 100 10.55 3.02 -17.77
CA HIS A 100 9.79 4.26 -17.90
C HIS A 100 10.62 5.28 -18.69
N PRO A 101 10.07 5.92 -19.74
CA PRO A 101 10.84 6.86 -20.54
C PRO A 101 11.19 8.13 -19.74
N LEU A 102 12.32 8.74 -20.06
CA LEU A 102 12.80 9.98 -19.41
C LEU A 102 12.17 11.24 -20.02
N ASP A 103 10.85 11.20 -20.18
CA ASP A 103 10.09 12.23 -20.89
C ASP A 103 9.45 13.27 -19.94
N CYS A 104 9.83 13.29 -18.66
CA CYS A 104 9.25 14.21 -17.67
C CYS A 104 9.20 15.69 -18.13
N PRO A 105 10.21 16.26 -18.84
CA PRO A 105 10.15 17.65 -19.30
C PRO A 105 9.10 17.94 -20.40
N VAL A 106 8.66 16.91 -21.13
CA VAL A 106 7.70 17.01 -22.24
C VAL A 106 6.38 16.31 -21.96
N CYS A 107 6.31 15.55 -20.87
CA CYS A 107 5.10 14.88 -20.40
C CYS A 107 4.16 15.92 -19.76
N ASP A 108 2.91 15.97 -20.24
CA ASP A 108 1.88 16.89 -19.72
C ASP A 108 1.58 16.68 -18.23
N LYS A 109 1.91 15.50 -17.68
CA LYS A 109 1.77 15.20 -16.25
C LYS A 109 2.98 15.58 -15.41
N GLY A 110 4.06 16.08 -16.00
CA GLY A 110 5.23 16.55 -15.27
C GLY A 110 4.85 17.59 -14.21
N GLY A 111 5.21 17.32 -12.96
CA GLY A 111 4.86 18.17 -11.80
C GLY A 111 3.60 17.76 -11.05
N GLU A 112 2.69 17.01 -11.67
CA GLU A 112 1.48 16.46 -11.04
C GLU A 112 1.39 14.92 -11.11
N CYS A 113 2.42 14.27 -11.65
CA CYS A 113 2.45 12.83 -11.88
C CYS A 113 2.57 12.06 -10.55
N PRO A 114 1.64 11.15 -10.21
CA PRO A 114 1.75 10.33 -9.01
C PRO A 114 3.01 9.46 -8.99
N LEU A 115 3.49 8.99 -10.15
CA LEU A 115 4.72 8.20 -10.23
C LEU A 115 5.94 9.05 -9.86
N GLN A 116 6.01 10.27 -10.37
CA GLN A 116 7.06 11.22 -10.02
C GLN A 116 7.05 11.55 -8.52
N ASN A 117 5.87 11.85 -7.98
CA ASN A 117 5.73 12.23 -6.58
C ASN A 117 6.09 11.08 -5.64
N GLN A 118 5.59 9.87 -5.93
CA GLN A 118 5.88 8.69 -5.12
C GLN A 118 7.32 8.22 -5.26
N ALA A 119 7.97 8.38 -6.42
CA ALA A 119 9.39 8.11 -6.58
C ALA A 119 10.27 9.00 -5.68
N LEU A 120 9.83 10.23 -5.40
CA LEU A 120 10.54 11.14 -4.50
C LEU A 120 10.21 10.92 -3.01
N SER A 121 8.97 10.54 -2.68
CA SER A 121 8.53 10.40 -1.29
C SER A 121 8.68 9.00 -0.71
N SER A 122 8.56 7.98 -1.54
CA SER A 122 8.40 6.57 -1.16
C SER A 122 9.15 5.60 -2.10
N GLY A 123 9.97 6.16 -2.99
CA GLY A 123 10.87 5.45 -3.89
C GLY A 123 12.28 5.31 -3.34
#